data_AF-K9VB09-F1
#
_entry.id   AF-K9VB09-F1
#
_cell.length_a   1.000
_cell.length_b   1.000
_cell.length_c   1.000
_cell.angle_alpha   90.00
_cell.angle_beta   90.00
_cell.angle_gamma   90.00
#
_symmetry.space_group_name_H-M   'P 1'
#
loop_
_entity.id
_entity.type
_entity.pdbx_description
1 polymer ?
#
loop_
_entity_poly.entity_id
_entity_poly.type
_entity_poly.pdbx_seq_one_letter_code
_entity_poly.pdbx_strand_id
1 'polypeptide(L)'
;MRNFTILSAALIGTSIVLIQPYIAVAITQQEVEQIAQQITVQIVDAQNSYNSGSGVIIKQVGNTYTVITSYHVVDRGKKNIITPDKQSYQIKNIKQLNKLDLAVVEFSSNQKYTVAKIGNSDKVEKQNIVYVAGFPGKTAAAPNVDFKIKDGKVDAKGTQDDGYDIGYDNRTSRGMSGGGVFNEQGELIAIHGIAITEPSEENPEEKVISGALGITIYSALRQLVAVGVDVGVKPPDVVAVAPNADDFLIKGNEKSSNKDYRGAIADYSEAIKLDPNYADAYYGRGIVRSKLGDKQGAMADYTQAIKINPNLDVAYHNRGVVRSKLGDKQGAIADYTQAIKINPNLTEPYNNRGVVRSELGDKQGAIADYNQAIK
;
A
#
# COMPACT_ATOMS: atom_id res chain seq x y z
N MET A 1 -63.97 -56.03 -17.98
CA MET A 1 -62.89 -55.19 -17.42
C MET A 1 -62.27 -54.38 -18.55
N ARG A 2 -62.49 -53.07 -18.58
CA ARG A 2 -61.73 -52.11 -19.41
C ARG A 2 -61.42 -50.92 -18.51
N ASN A 3 -60.18 -50.87 -18.02
CA ASN A 3 -59.68 -49.79 -17.19
C ASN A 3 -59.33 -48.60 -18.09
N PHE A 4 -59.96 -47.45 -17.86
CA PHE A 4 -59.52 -46.17 -18.40
C PHE A 4 -58.63 -45.50 -17.36
N THR A 5 -57.33 -45.39 -17.68
CA THR A 5 -56.36 -44.62 -16.91
C THR A 5 -56.56 -43.14 -17.21
N ILE A 6 -56.88 -42.35 -16.19
CA ILE A 6 -56.85 -40.89 -16.26
C ILE A 6 -55.39 -40.46 -16.01
N LEU A 7 -54.75 -39.83 -17.00
CA LEU A 7 -53.47 -39.14 -16.78
C LEU A 7 -53.73 -37.79 -16.12
N SER A 8 -53.12 -37.55 -14.96
CA SER A 8 -53.02 -36.23 -14.34
C SER A 8 -51.94 -35.42 -15.06
N ALA A 9 -52.28 -34.23 -15.56
CA ALA A 9 -51.30 -33.29 -16.10
C ALA A 9 -50.48 -32.69 -14.94
N ALA A 10 -49.16 -32.89 -14.97
CA ALA A 10 -48.22 -32.18 -14.10
C ALA A 10 -47.80 -30.88 -14.77
N LEU A 11 -48.21 -29.74 -14.20
CA LEU A 11 -47.68 -28.43 -14.57
C LEU A 11 -46.30 -28.26 -13.90
N ILE A 12 -45.23 -28.37 -14.67
CA ILE A 12 -43.88 -28.02 -14.19
C ILE A 12 -43.67 -26.55 -14.54
N GLY A 13 -43.95 -25.65 -13.60
CA GLY A 13 -43.60 -24.24 -13.73
C GLY A 13 -42.10 -24.06 -13.49
N THR A 14 -41.33 -23.75 -14.54
CA THR A 14 -39.95 -23.31 -14.39
C THR A 14 -39.95 -21.81 -14.10
N SER A 15 -39.61 -21.43 -12.86
CA SER A 15 -39.32 -20.04 -12.51
C SER A 15 -38.00 -19.64 -13.15
N ILE A 16 -38.05 -18.80 -14.18
CA ILE A 16 -36.86 -18.14 -14.73
C ILE A 16 -36.63 -16.89 -13.86
N VAL A 17 -35.63 -16.94 -12.98
CA VAL A 17 -35.15 -15.73 -12.29
C VAL A 17 -34.23 -15.00 -13.27
N LEU A 18 -34.74 -13.91 -13.85
CA LEU A 18 -33.93 -12.95 -14.60
C LEU A 18 -33.13 -12.11 -13.59
N ILE A 19 -31.87 -12.49 -13.36
CA ILE A 19 -30.91 -11.64 -12.65
C ILE A 19 -30.40 -10.62 -13.67
N GLN A 20 -30.98 -9.42 -13.68
CA GLN A 20 -30.33 -8.30 -14.37
C GLN A 20 -29.04 -7.95 -13.61
N PRO A 21 -27.86 -7.96 -14.25
CA PRO A 21 -26.66 -7.49 -13.60
C PRO A 21 -26.79 -5.98 -13.38
N TYR A 22 -26.96 -5.56 -12.13
CA TYR A 22 -26.73 -4.18 -11.75
C TYR A 22 -25.23 -3.89 -11.96
N ILE A 23 -24.89 -3.20 -13.05
CA ILE A 23 -23.59 -2.57 -13.17
C ILE A 23 -23.63 -1.39 -12.21
N ALA A 24 -23.02 -1.54 -11.02
CA ALA A 24 -22.78 -0.41 -10.15
C ALA A 24 -21.85 0.56 -10.87
N VAL A 25 -22.40 1.70 -11.31
CA VAL A 25 -21.63 2.75 -11.98
C VAL A 25 -20.81 3.47 -10.90
N ALA A 26 -19.50 3.60 -11.13
CA ALA A 26 -18.63 4.43 -10.30
C ALA A 26 -19.20 5.85 -10.20
N ILE A 27 -19.18 6.44 -8.99
CA ILE A 27 -19.52 7.85 -8.82
C ILE A 27 -18.33 8.72 -9.22
N THR A 28 -18.57 10.01 -9.43
CA THR A 28 -17.49 10.94 -9.78
C THR A 28 -16.50 11.11 -8.61
N GLN A 29 -15.25 11.44 -8.90
CA GLN A 29 -14.24 11.76 -7.87
C GLN A 29 -14.72 12.86 -6.91
N GLN A 30 -15.47 13.85 -7.42
CA GLN A 30 -16.01 14.94 -6.61
C GLN A 30 -17.08 14.44 -5.63
N GLU A 31 -17.90 13.46 -6.02
CA GLU A 31 -18.87 12.83 -5.11
C GLU A 31 -18.15 11.99 -4.04
N VAL A 32 -17.10 11.25 -4.41
CA VAL A 32 -16.25 10.54 -3.43
C VAL A 32 -15.64 11.53 -2.43
N GLU A 33 -15.14 12.67 -2.92
CA GLU A 33 -14.57 13.73 -2.09
C GLU A 33 -15.60 14.28 -1.09
N GLN A 34 -16.83 14.56 -1.55
CA GLN A 34 -17.90 15.04 -0.68
C GLN A 34 -18.27 14.02 0.40
N ILE A 35 -18.39 12.75 0.04
CA ILE A 35 -18.67 11.66 1.00
C ILE A 35 -17.54 11.60 2.03
N ALA A 36 -16.29 11.52 1.56
CA ALA A 36 -15.13 11.42 2.42
C ALA A 36 -15.00 12.63 3.37
N GLN A 37 -15.27 13.85 2.88
CA GLN A 37 -15.22 15.07 3.69
C GLN A 37 -16.26 15.07 4.82
N GLN A 38 -17.46 14.50 4.61
CA GLN A 38 -18.54 14.47 5.61
C GLN A 38 -18.31 13.48 6.76
N ILE A 39 -17.44 12.49 6.56
CA ILE A 39 -17.21 11.40 7.53
C ILE A 39 -15.80 11.44 8.14
N THR A 40 -14.89 12.23 7.57
CA THR A 40 -13.52 12.37 8.05
C THR A 40 -13.42 13.47 9.10
N VAL A 41 -12.80 13.15 10.22
CA VAL A 41 -12.48 14.11 11.29
C VAL A 41 -10.99 14.39 11.33
N GLN A 42 -10.62 15.59 11.80
CA GLN A 42 -9.25 15.89 12.15
C GLN A 42 -9.05 15.56 13.64
N ILE A 43 -7.92 14.95 13.97
CA ILE A 43 -7.52 14.70 15.36
C ILE A 43 -6.34 15.62 15.66
N VAL A 44 -6.45 16.45 16.69
CA VAL A 44 -5.43 17.43 17.05
C VAL A 44 -5.06 17.32 18.52
N ASP A 45 -3.78 17.51 18.84
CA ASP A 45 -3.35 17.70 20.21
C ASP A 45 -3.77 19.09 20.72
N ALA A 46 -4.38 19.13 21.91
CA ALA A 46 -4.78 20.37 22.55
C ALA A 46 -3.60 21.29 22.90
N GLN A 47 -2.40 20.73 23.09
CA GLN A 47 -1.20 21.47 23.46
C GLN A 47 -0.24 21.70 22.28
N ASN A 48 -0.30 20.85 21.26
CA ASN A 48 0.58 20.95 20.10
C ASN A 48 -0.15 20.58 18.79
N SER A 49 -0.72 21.58 18.12
CA SER A 49 -1.47 21.35 16.87
C SER A 49 -0.64 20.82 15.69
N TYR A 50 0.69 20.70 15.82
CA TYR A 50 1.54 19.98 14.86
C TYR A 50 1.49 18.45 15.04
N ASN A 51 1.09 17.97 16.22
CA ASN A 51 0.81 16.57 16.48
C ASN A 51 -0.67 16.30 16.18
N SER A 52 -0.95 16.05 14.90
CA SER A 52 -2.29 15.84 14.36
C SER A 52 -2.35 14.61 13.48
N GLY A 53 -3.55 14.05 13.37
CA GLY A 53 -3.89 13.00 12.43
C GLY A 53 -5.32 13.17 11.92
N SER A 54 -5.84 12.10 11.34
CA SER A 54 -7.18 12.00 10.80
C SER A 54 -7.93 10.82 11.42
N GLY A 55 -9.24 10.77 11.27
CA GLY A 55 -10.07 9.65 11.69
C GLY A 55 -11.34 9.56 10.85
N VAL A 56 -12.04 8.44 10.90
CA VAL A 56 -13.30 8.23 10.18
C VAL A 56 -14.42 7.86 11.14
N ILE A 57 -15.56 8.56 11.06
CA ILE A 57 -16.77 8.24 11.83
C ILE A 57 -17.39 6.95 11.29
N ILE A 58 -17.41 5.89 12.10
CA ILE A 58 -17.83 4.54 11.69
C ILE A 58 -19.06 4.00 12.42
N LYS A 59 -19.52 4.69 13.48
CA LYS A 59 -20.71 4.28 14.22
C LYS A 59 -21.29 5.45 15.01
N GLN A 60 -22.61 5.42 15.21
CA GLN A 60 -23.31 6.29 16.14
C GLN A 60 -24.26 5.46 17.01
N VAL A 61 -24.26 5.70 18.32
CA VAL A 61 -25.25 5.17 19.28
C VAL A 61 -25.72 6.30 20.18
N GLY A 62 -26.98 6.69 20.04
CA GLY A 62 -27.49 7.90 20.67
C GLY A 62 -26.67 9.12 20.22
N ASN A 63 -26.10 9.85 21.18
CA ASN A 63 -25.26 11.02 20.93
C ASN A 63 -23.76 10.70 20.91
N THR A 64 -23.38 9.42 21.01
CA THR A 64 -21.99 8.99 21.00
C THR A 64 -21.60 8.51 19.60
N TYR A 65 -20.52 9.05 19.07
CA TYR A 65 -19.93 8.68 17.80
C TYR A 65 -18.62 7.93 18.03
N THR A 66 -18.43 6.82 17.33
CA THR A 66 -17.17 6.07 17.31
C THR A 66 -16.39 6.46 16.06
N VAL A 67 -15.13 6.82 16.25
CA VAL A 67 -14.17 7.13 15.20
C VAL A 67 -13.08 6.06 15.21
N ILE A 68 -12.73 5.55 14.04
CA ILE A 68 -11.53 4.73 13.86
C ILE A 68 -10.39 5.60 13.33
N THR A 69 -9.17 5.34 13.79
CA THR A 69 -7.96 6.07 13.41
C THR A 69 -6.73 5.17 13.62
N SER A 70 -5.55 5.63 13.21
CA SER A 70 -4.28 4.97 13.55
C SER A 70 -3.98 5.12 15.04
N TYR A 71 -3.41 4.10 15.68
CA TYR A 71 -3.12 4.17 17.11
C TYR A 71 -2.10 5.26 17.44
N HIS A 72 -1.04 5.41 16.64
CA HIS A 72 -0.03 6.45 16.84
C HIS A 72 -0.58 7.90 16.73
N VAL A 73 -1.80 8.09 16.21
CA VAL A 73 -2.46 9.41 16.17
C VAL A 73 -3.01 9.77 17.55
N VAL A 74 -3.32 8.78 18.39
CA VAL A 74 -4.01 8.94 19.68
C VAL A 74 -3.26 8.33 20.87
N ASP A 75 -2.10 7.71 20.65
CA ASP A 75 -1.28 7.05 21.69
C ASP A 75 -0.68 8.03 22.71
N ARG A 76 -0.63 9.32 22.37
CA ARG A 76 0.03 10.37 23.17
C ARG A 76 -0.75 11.67 23.18
N GLY A 77 -0.60 12.41 24.29
CA GLY A 77 -1.12 13.75 24.43
C GLY A 77 -2.64 13.81 24.64
N LYS A 78 -3.16 15.03 24.84
CA LYS A 78 -4.59 15.25 25.04
C LYS A 78 -5.22 15.59 23.69
N LYS A 79 -5.92 14.63 23.10
CA LYS A 79 -6.47 14.74 21.75
C LYS A 79 -7.93 15.23 21.74
N ASN A 80 -8.22 16.09 20.77
CA ASN A 80 -9.57 16.50 20.42
C ASN A 80 -9.88 16.09 18.98
N ILE A 81 -11.16 15.84 18.72
CA ILE A 81 -11.72 15.66 17.39
C ILE A 81 -12.26 17.00 16.89
N ILE A 82 -11.86 17.40 15.70
CA ILE A 82 -12.49 18.48 14.94
C ILE A 82 -13.35 17.85 13.85
N THR A 83 -14.65 18.06 13.94
CA THR A 83 -15.66 17.52 13.01
C THR A 83 -15.73 18.33 11.70
N PRO A 84 -16.43 17.85 10.65
CA PRO A 84 -16.53 18.53 9.36
C PRO A 84 -17.07 19.97 9.44
N ASP A 85 -18.00 20.21 10.37
CA ASP A 85 -18.55 21.53 10.72
C ASP A 85 -17.63 22.36 11.65
N LYS A 86 -16.37 21.92 11.80
CA LYS A 86 -15.31 22.55 12.59
C LYS A 86 -15.57 22.67 14.09
N GLN A 87 -16.53 21.90 14.62
CA GLN A 87 -16.73 21.80 16.07
C GLN A 87 -15.63 20.94 16.72
N SER A 88 -15.29 21.25 17.97
CA SER A 88 -14.23 20.57 18.71
C SER A 88 -14.81 19.77 19.87
N TYR A 89 -14.45 18.49 19.94
CA TYR A 89 -14.90 17.56 20.98
C TYR A 89 -13.72 16.84 21.63
N GLN A 90 -13.79 16.63 22.94
CA GLN A 90 -12.81 15.81 23.63
C GLN A 90 -12.98 14.32 23.28
N ILE A 91 -11.85 13.65 23.01
CA ILE A 91 -11.81 12.21 22.82
C ILE A 91 -12.05 11.49 24.15
N LYS A 92 -12.85 10.41 24.09
CA LYS A 92 -13.13 9.47 25.16
C LYS A 92 -12.82 8.05 24.70
N ASN A 93 -12.69 7.12 25.65
CA ASN A 93 -12.71 5.67 25.41
C ASN A 93 -11.73 5.18 24.31
N ILE A 94 -10.48 5.64 24.36
CA ILE A 94 -9.43 5.19 23.42
C ILE A 94 -9.17 3.69 23.65
N LYS A 95 -9.34 2.88 22.61
CA LYS A 95 -9.03 1.44 22.62
C LYS A 95 -8.17 1.09 21.42
N GLN A 96 -6.96 0.58 21.66
CA GLN A 96 -6.12 0.00 20.61
C GLN A 96 -6.67 -1.35 20.16
N LEU A 97 -6.56 -1.65 18.86
CA LEU A 97 -7.00 -2.91 18.26
C LEU A 97 -5.83 -3.90 18.13
N ASN A 98 -5.69 -4.83 19.07
CA ASN A 98 -4.84 -6.04 18.99
C ASN A 98 -3.45 -5.87 18.34
N LYS A 99 -2.56 -5.07 18.94
CA LYS A 99 -1.19 -4.78 18.46
C LYS A 99 -1.09 -4.17 17.04
N LEU A 100 -2.20 -3.96 16.34
CA LEU A 100 -2.23 -3.18 15.11
C LEU A 100 -2.02 -1.70 15.45
N ASP A 101 -1.53 -0.94 14.47
CA ASP A 101 -1.59 0.52 14.51
C ASP A 101 -3.01 1.04 14.21
N LEU A 102 -4.01 0.57 14.96
CA LEU A 102 -5.38 1.07 14.91
C LEU A 102 -5.93 1.31 16.31
N ALA A 103 -6.76 2.33 16.41
CA ALA A 103 -7.55 2.63 17.58
C ALA A 103 -8.97 3.02 17.22
N VAL A 104 -9.87 2.76 18.15
CA VAL A 104 -11.16 3.44 18.19
C VAL A 104 -11.21 4.42 19.34
N VAL A 105 -11.89 5.52 19.08
CA VAL A 105 -12.11 6.60 20.01
C VAL A 105 -13.57 7.04 19.93
N GLU A 106 -14.05 7.71 20.97
CA GLU A 106 -15.43 8.19 21.02
C GLU A 106 -15.50 9.69 21.29
N PHE A 107 -16.51 10.35 20.74
CA PHE A 107 -16.91 11.68 21.16
C PHE A 107 -18.43 11.77 21.26
N SER A 108 -18.93 12.78 22.00
CA SER A 108 -20.36 12.98 22.18
C SER A 108 -20.80 14.29 21.55
N SER A 109 -21.85 14.27 20.73
CA SER A 109 -22.43 15.48 20.14
C SER A 109 -23.94 15.34 19.94
N ASN A 110 -24.66 16.45 20.08
CA ASN A 110 -26.08 16.57 19.72
C ASN A 110 -26.25 16.91 18.22
N GLN A 111 -25.16 17.28 17.54
CA GLN A 111 -25.16 17.46 16.08
C GLN A 111 -25.21 16.09 15.39
N LYS A 112 -25.75 16.08 14.16
CA LYS A 112 -25.82 14.88 13.33
C LYS A 112 -24.63 14.84 12.37
N TYR A 113 -23.82 13.78 12.45
CA TYR A 113 -22.72 13.52 11.53
C TYR A 113 -22.98 12.25 10.74
N THR A 114 -22.55 12.26 9.47
CA THR A 114 -22.65 11.09 8.60
C THR A 114 -21.70 9.99 9.11
N VAL A 115 -22.18 8.75 9.06
CA VAL A 115 -21.38 7.56 9.35
C VAL A 115 -20.91 6.94 8.04
N ALA A 116 -19.65 6.51 7.98
CA ALA A 116 -19.07 5.89 6.79
C ALA A 116 -19.85 4.63 6.37
N LYS A 117 -20.12 4.51 5.07
CA LYS A 117 -20.56 3.25 4.48
C LYS A 117 -19.36 2.32 4.35
N ILE A 118 -19.45 1.13 4.93
CA ILE A 118 -18.36 0.15 4.88
C ILE A 118 -18.39 -0.60 3.55
N GLY A 119 -17.28 -0.57 2.82
CA GLY A 119 -17.08 -1.28 1.56
C GLY A 119 -16.56 -2.70 1.76
N ASN A 120 -16.62 -3.49 0.70
CA ASN A 120 -16.04 -4.84 0.70
C ASN A 120 -14.56 -4.79 0.30
N SER A 121 -13.67 -4.81 1.30
CA SER A 121 -12.23 -4.78 1.07
C SER A 121 -11.65 -6.06 0.46
N ASP A 122 -12.39 -7.18 0.48
CA ASP A 122 -11.94 -8.43 -0.17
C ASP A 122 -12.00 -8.32 -1.70
N LYS A 123 -12.90 -7.50 -2.24
CA LYS A 123 -13.03 -7.24 -3.68
C LYS A 123 -12.00 -6.24 -4.24
N VAL A 124 -11.16 -5.69 -3.37
CA VAL A 124 -10.10 -4.77 -3.79
C VAL A 124 -8.94 -5.59 -4.36
N GLU A 125 -8.59 -5.28 -5.59
CA GLU A 125 -7.54 -5.89 -6.42
C GLU A 125 -6.51 -4.85 -6.86
N LYS A 126 -5.34 -5.32 -7.31
CA LYS A 126 -4.29 -4.48 -7.88
C LYS A 126 -4.84 -3.65 -9.04
N GLN A 127 -4.36 -2.41 -9.20
CA GLN A 127 -4.84 -1.42 -10.17
C GLN A 127 -6.24 -0.86 -9.94
N ASN A 128 -7.02 -1.32 -8.94
CA ASN A 128 -8.25 -0.63 -8.57
C ASN A 128 -7.94 0.79 -8.10
N ILE A 129 -8.78 1.74 -8.52
CA ILE A 129 -8.67 3.14 -8.10
C ILE A 129 -9.10 3.25 -6.64
N VAL A 130 -8.29 3.94 -5.85
CA VAL A 130 -8.56 4.23 -4.45
C VAL A 130 -8.29 5.68 -4.12
N TYR A 131 -9.10 6.21 -3.21
CA TYR A 131 -9.00 7.59 -2.76
C TYR A 131 -8.62 7.64 -1.30
N VAL A 132 -7.49 8.26 -0.97
CA VAL A 132 -7.04 8.44 0.40
C VAL A 132 -7.41 9.84 0.86
N ALA A 133 -8.21 9.92 1.92
CA ALA A 133 -8.73 11.19 2.43
C ALA A 133 -8.29 11.45 3.87
N GLY A 134 -7.94 12.71 4.16
CA GLY A 134 -7.42 13.10 5.46
C GLY A 134 -7.03 14.57 5.53
N PHE A 135 -6.45 14.94 6.67
CA PHE A 135 -6.01 16.30 6.98
C PHE A 135 -4.48 16.33 7.05
N PRO A 136 -3.77 16.97 6.11
CA PRO A 136 -2.34 17.16 6.23
C PRO A 136 -1.97 17.89 7.52
N GLY A 137 -0.88 17.50 8.17
CA GLY A 137 -0.39 18.14 9.38
C GLY A 137 0.06 19.56 9.09
N LYS A 138 -0.08 20.43 10.10
CA LYS A 138 0.41 21.81 10.01
C LYS A 138 1.90 21.83 9.72
N THR A 139 2.32 22.77 8.89
CA THR A 139 3.73 23.13 8.73
C THR A 139 3.88 24.64 8.90
N ALA A 140 5.11 25.11 9.12
CA ALA A 140 5.38 26.55 9.16
C ALA A 140 4.96 27.26 7.85
N ALA A 141 5.04 26.56 6.72
CA ALA A 141 4.67 27.07 5.40
C ALA A 141 3.16 26.96 5.09
N ALA A 142 2.45 26.02 5.73
CA ALA A 142 1.01 25.80 5.57
C ALA A 142 0.34 25.70 6.95
N PRO A 143 -0.05 26.84 7.56
CA PRO A 143 -0.65 26.86 8.89
C PRO A 143 -2.13 26.44 8.89
N ASN A 144 -2.79 26.51 7.73
CA ASN A 144 -4.17 26.08 7.54
C ASN A 144 -4.21 24.62 7.09
N VAL A 145 -5.01 23.82 7.78
CA VAL A 145 -5.19 22.40 7.49
C VAL A 145 -6.54 22.20 6.84
N ASP A 146 -6.52 22.14 5.52
CA ASP A 146 -7.68 21.80 4.72
C ASP A 146 -7.75 20.29 4.51
N PHE A 147 -8.97 19.78 4.43
CA PHE A 147 -9.21 18.41 4.00
C PHE A 147 -8.58 18.18 2.62
N LYS A 148 -7.96 17.02 2.43
CA LYS A 148 -7.39 16.59 1.16
C LYS A 148 -7.84 15.18 0.83
N ILE A 149 -8.09 14.97 -0.45
CA ILE A 149 -8.23 13.65 -1.05
C ILE A 149 -7.13 13.47 -2.09
N LYS A 150 -6.59 12.27 -2.17
CA LYS A 150 -5.57 11.87 -3.16
C LYS A 150 -6.06 10.61 -3.83
N ASP A 151 -6.21 10.62 -5.14
CA ASP A 151 -6.43 9.42 -5.94
C ASP A 151 -5.11 8.70 -6.22
N GLY A 152 -5.24 7.43 -6.60
CA GLY A 152 -4.15 6.50 -6.81
C GLY A 152 -4.71 5.10 -7.05
N LYS A 153 -3.84 4.11 -7.06
CA LYS A 153 -4.17 2.72 -7.34
C LYS A 153 -3.59 1.79 -6.30
N VAL A 154 -4.25 0.66 -6.12
CA VAL A 154 -3.74 -0.43 -5.29
C VAL A 154 -2.54 -1.06 -5.97
N ASP A 155 -1.42 -1.12 -5.26
CA ASP A 155 -0.17 -1.70 -5.73
C ASP A 155 0.02 -3.14 -5.26
N ALA A 156 -0.42 -3.42 -4.03
CA ALA A 156 -0.29 -4.72 -3.41
C ALA A 156 -1.37 -4.95 -2.34
N LYS A 157 -1.72 -6.22 -2.12
CA LYS A 157 -2.62 -6.65 -1.05
C LYS A 157 -2.04 -7.88 -0.38
N GLY A 158 -1.82 -7.77 0.93
CA GLY A 158 -1.19 -8.83 1.71
C GLY A 158 -0.65 -8.35 3.05
N THR A 159 -0.64 -9.24 4.05
CA THR A 159 -0.28 -8.89 5.44
C THR A 159 1.21 -8.60 5.58
N GLN A 160 1.54 -7.36 5.97
CA GLN A 160 2.86 -6.81 6.27
C GLN A 160 3.09 -6.81 7.80
N ASP A 161 4.31 -6.56 8.29
CA ASP A 161 4.47 -6.35 9.74
C ASP A 161 3.73 -5.07 10.21
N ASP A 162 3.49 -4.99 11.52
CA ASP A 162 2.65 -3.97 12.19
C ASP A 162 1.15 -3.95 11.79
N GLY A 163 0.74 -4.87 10.91
CA GLY A 163 -0.67 -5.17 10.64
C GLY A 163 -1.28 -4.48 9.43
N TYR A 164 -0.49 -3.74 8.66
CA TYR A 164 -0.89 -3.21 7.35
C TYR A 164 -1.08 -4.37 6.37
N ASP A 165 -2.13 -4.31 5.57
CA ASP A 165 -2.52 -5.42 4.67
C ASP A 165 -2.92 -4.95 3.26
N ILE A 166 -2.75 -3.66 2.96
CA ILE A 166 -2.96 -3.06 1.64
C ILE A 166 -1.94 -1.94 1.40
N GLY A 167 -1.38 -1.91 0.19
CA GLY A 167 -0.48 -0.85 -0.31
C GLY A 167 -1.02 -0.20 -1.58
N TYR A 168 -0.75 1.09 -1.75
CA TYR A 168 -1.24 1.90 -2.86
C TYR A 168 -0.30 3.07 -3.20
N ASP A 169 -0.33 3.54 -4.45
CA ASP A 169 0.63 4.53 -5.00
C ASP A 169 0.30 5.99 -4.64
N ASN A 170 -0.76 6.21 -3.84
CA ASN A 170 -1.22 7.56 -3.48
C ASN A 170 -0.12 8.35 -2.75
N ARG A 171 0.23 9.50 -3.31
CA ARG A 171 1.15 10.48 -2.69
C ARG A 171 0.44 11.25 -1.57
N THR A 172 0.40 10.64 -0.39
CA THR A 172 -0.22 11.19 0.82
C THR A 172 0.66 12.25 1.48
N SER A 173 0.27 12.77 2.63
CA SER A 173 1.05 13.76 3.38
C SER A 173 1.02 13.42 4.86
N ARG A 174 2.10 13.77 5.58
CA ARG A 174 2.13 13.64 7.05
C ARG A 174 0.87 14.25 7.64
N GLY A 175 0.25 13.59 8.62
CA GLY A 175 -1.01 14.00 9.26
C GLY A 175 -2.28 13.37 8.64
N MET A 176 -2.20 12.82 7.43
CA MET A 176 -3.33 12.08 6.86
C MET A 176 -3.54 10.70 7.50
N SER A 177 -2.59 10.22 8.30
CA SER A 177 -2.69 8.96 9.06
C SER A 177 -3.97 8.88 9.88
N GLY A 178 -4.61 7.72 9.88
CA GLY A 178 -5.94 7.46 10.42
C GLY A 178 -7.11 7.86 9.52
N GLY A 179 -6.82 8.50 8.38
CA GLY A 179 -7.82 8.85 7.36
C GLY A 179 -8.37 7.64 6.61
N GLY A 180 -9.50 7.83 5.93
CA GLY A 180 -10.16 6.76 5.20
C GLY A 180 -9.56 6.54 3.81
N VAL A 181 -9.55 5.29 3.37
CA VAL A 181 -9.29 4.88 1.99
C VAL A 181 -10.62 4.40 1.39
N PHE A 182 -11.00 4.97 0.25
CA PHE A 182 -12.32 4.79 -0.36
C PHE A 182 -12.23 4.16 -1.74
N ASN A 183 -13.20 3.31 -2.08
CA ASN A 183 -13.39 2.83 -3.45
C ASN A 183 -14.12 3.86 -4.32
N GLU A 184 -14.31 3.55 -5.61
CA GLU A 184 -15.01 4.38 -6.59
C GLU A 184 -16.52 4.55 -6.31
N GLN A 185 -17.05 3.93 -5.26
CA GLN A 185 -18.42 4.09 -4.77
C GLN A 185 -18.49 4.96 -3.50
N GLY A 186 -17.37 5.50 -3.03
CA GLY A 186 -17.28 6.28 -1.80
C GLY A 186 -17.39 5.44 -0.52
N GLU A 187 -17.19 4.13 -0.61
CA GLU A 187 -17.26 3.21 0.53
C GLU A 187 -15.87 3.06 1.17
N LEU A 188 -15.84 3.05 2.50
CA LEU A 188 -14.61 2.89 3.28
C LEU A 188 -14.09 1.45 3.15
N ILE A 189 -12.91 1.27 2.57
CA ILE A 189 -12.29 -0.04 2.33
C ILE A 189 -11.01 -0.27 3.15
N ALA A 190 -10.36 0.80 3.63
CA ALA A 190 -9.21 0.71 4.53
C ALA A 190 -9.03 1.99 5.36
N ILE A 191 -8.19 1.91 6.39
CA ILE A 191 -7.69 3.05 7.15
C ILE A 191 -6.23 3.28 6.76
N HIS A 192 -5.90 4.48 6.32
CA HIS A 192 -4.55 4.85 5.95
C HIS A 192 -3.67 4.97 7.19
N GLY A 193 -2.48 4.36 7.18
CA GLY A 193 -1.51 4.45 8.27
C GLY A 193 -0.28 5.27 7.92
N ILE A 194 0.60 4.70 7.10
CA ILE A 194 1.95 5.21 6.87
C ILE A 194 2.15 5.54 5.39
N ALA A 195 2.86 6.63 5.12
CA ALA A 195 3.39 6.91 3.78
C ALA A 195 4.71 6.15 3.58
N ILE A 196 4.83 5.41 2.49
CA ILE A 196 6.09 4.81 2.06
C ILE A 196 6.94 5.92 1.48
N THR A 197 8.18 6.01 1.96
CA THR A 197 9.14 6.99 1.46
C THR A 197 10.38 6.31 0.91
N GLU A 198 10.81 6.78 -0.24
CA GLU A 198 12.06 6.38 -0.88
C GLU A 198 12.99 7.60 -0.94
N PRO A 199 14.32 7.38 -0.97
CA PRO A 199 15.25 8.46 -1.26
C PRO A 199 14.88 9.15 -2.58
N SER A 200 14.93 10.49 -2.62
CA SER A 200 14.78 11.25 -3.86
C SER A 200 15.87 10.83 -4.83
N GLU A 201 15.51 10.67 -6.10
CA GLU A 201 16.47 10.43 -7.18
C GLU A 201 17.47 11.59 -7.30
N GLU A 202 17.06 12.81 -6.95
CA GLU A 202 17.91 14.02 -7.01
C GLU A 202 18.78 14.20 -5.76
N ASN A 203 18.31 13.72 -4.61
CA ASN A 203 19.02 13.84 -3.34
C ASN A 203 18.70 12.65 -2.41
N PRO A 204 19.63 11.69 -2.24
CA PRO A 204 19.40 10.52 -1.40
C PRO A 204 19.15 10.81 0.09
N GLU A 205 19.46 12.02 0.57
CA GLU A 205 19.11 12.46 1.93
C GLU A 205 17.66 12.99 2.03
N GLU A 206 17.07 13.36 0.90
CA GLU A 206 15.67 13.76 0.79
C GLU A 206 14.80 12.53 0.59
N LYS A 207 13.63 12.49 1.25
CA LYS A 207 12.70 11.37 1.17
C LYS A 207 11.45 11.79 0.40
N VAL A 208 11.21 11.16 -0.74
CA VAL A 208 9.98 11.32 -1.54
C VAL A 208 8.98 10.24 -1.19
N ILE A 209 7.68 10.59 -1.25
CA ILE A 209 6.62 9.61 -1.01
C ILE A 209 6.43 8.78 -2.27
N SER A 210 6.73 7.50 -2.20
CA SER A 210 6.59 6.54 -3.30
C SER A 210 5.30 5.72 -3.24
N GLY A 211 4.60 5.74 -2.09
CA GLY A 211 3.32 5.08 -1.91
C GLY A 211 2.81 5.22 -0.48
N ALA A 212 1.87 4.37 -0.09
CA ALA A 212 1.30 4.36 1.25
C ALA A 212 0.73 2.98 1.61
N LEU A 213 0.65 2.75 2.92
CA LEU A 213 0.15 1.54 3.55
C LEU A 213 -1.10 1.83 4.36
N GLY A 214 -2.00 0.86 4.40
CA GLY A 214 -3.23 0.90 5.17
C GLY A 214 -3.61 -0.45 5.75
N ILE A 215 -4.63 -0.42 6.60
CA ILE A 215 -5.26 -1.62 7.18
C ILE A 215 -6.67 -1.70 6.64
N THR A 216 -6.99 -2.80 5.96
CA THR A 216 -8.29 -3.03 5.34
C THR A 216 -9.39 -2.95 6.38
N ILE A 217 -10.55 -2.47 5.96
CA ILE A 217 -11.67 -2.27 6.87
C ILE A 217 -12.12 -3.62 7.45
N TYR A 218 -12.07 -4.72 6.70
CA TYR A 218 -12.40 -6.04 7.24
C TYR A 218 -11.39 -6.55 8.25
N SER A 219 -10.09 -6.29 8.09
CA SER A 219 -9.10 -6.57 9.14
C SER A 219 -9.43 -5.77 10.40
N ALA A 220 -9.75 -4.48 10.26
CA ALA A 220 -10.19 -3.66 11.39
C ALA A 220 -11.48 -4.20 12.05
N LEU A 221 -12.53 -4.51 11.28
CA LEU A 221 -13.81 -5.00 11.79
C LEU A 221 -13.65 -6.28 12.64
N ARG A 222 -12.78 -7.21 12.23
CA ARG A 222 -12.52 -8.44 13.00
C ARG A 222 -11.95 -8.12 14.38
N GLN A 223 -11.13 -7.08 14.50
CA GLN A 223 -10.58 -6.64 15.78
C GLN A 223 -11.57 -5.77 16.58
N LEU A 224 -12.44 -5.01 15.93
CA LEU A 224 -13.47 -4.20 16.60
C LEU A 224 -14.38 -5.06 17.47
N VAL A 225 -14.79 -6.23 16.97
CA VAL A 225 -15.59 -7.19 17.74
C VAL A 225 -14.85 -7.65 18.99
N ALA A 226 -13.54 -7.90 18.90
CA ALA A 226 -12.72 -8.33 20.04
C ALA A 226 -12.65 -7.28 21.16
N VAL A 227 -12.81 -5.99 20.85
CA VAL A 227 -12.84 -4.89 21.83
C VAL A 227 -14.25 -4.39 22.17
N GLY A 228 -15.28 -5.17 21.78
CA GLY A 228 -16.69 -4.92 22.08
C GLY A 228 -17.33 -3.81 21.25
N VAL A 229 -16.78 -3.49 20.08
CA VAL A 229 -17.33 -2.49 19.15
C VAL A 229 -17.96 -3.19 17.95
N ASP A 230 -19.29 -3.26 17.93
CA ASP A 230 -20.06 -3.78 16.79
C ASP A 230 -20.59 -2.65 15.91
N VAL A 231 -20.15 -2.57 14.66
CA VAL A 231 -20.60 -1.54 13.70
C VAL A 231 -21.77 -1.98 12.82
N GLY A 232 -22.36 -3.16 13.08
CA GLY A 232 -23.50 -3.70 12.33
C GLY A 232 -23.14 -4.29 10.97
N VAL A 233 -21.86 -4.29 10.60
CA VAL A 233 -21.32 -4.95 9.41
C VAL A 233 -20.41 -6.08 9.88
N LYS A 234 -20.66 -7.29 9.39
CA LYS A 234 -19.80 -8.44 9.65
C LYS A 234 -18.92 -8.68 8.43
N PRO A 235 -17.59 -8.76 8.59
CA PRO A 235 -16.74 -9.23 7.51
C PRO A 235 -17.12 -10.68 7.16
N PRO A 236 -16.95 -11.13 5.91
CA PRO A 236 -17.08 -12.54 5.55
C PRO A 236 -16.24 -13.40 6.49
N ASP A 237 -16.62 -14.64 6.78
CA ASP A 237 -15.75 -15.53 7.56
C ASP A 237 -14.36 -15.56 6.90
N VAL A 238 -13.27 -15.40 7.69
CA VAL A 238 -11.93 -15.63 7.16
C VAL A 238 -11.86 -17.12 6.86
N VAL A 239 -12.16 -17.52 5.63
CA VAL A 239 -11.52 -18.72 5.11
C VAL A 239 -10.07 -18.31 5.00
N ALA A 240 -9.17 -18.93 5.77
CA ALA A 240 -7.75 -18.64 5.68
C ALA A 240 -7.32 -18.87 4.23
N VAL A 241 -7.22 -17.78 3.46
CA VAL A 241 -6.72 -17.84 2.10
C VAL A 241 -5.24 -18.08 2.26
N ALA A 242 -4.72 -19.13 1.63
CA ALA A 242 -3.29 -19.39 1.61
C ALA A 242 -2.58 -18.11 1.13
N PRO A 243 -1.47 -17.69 1.77
CA PRO A 243 -0.79 -16.46 1.38
C PRO A 243 -0.44 -16.50 -0.11
N ASN A 244 -0.61 -15.38 -0.79
CA ASN A 244 -0.31 -15.23 -2.21
C ASN A 244 1.16 -14.80 -2.42
N ALA A 245 1.58 -14.67 -3.68
CA ALA A 245 2.97 -14.30 -3.98
C ALA A 245 3.34 -12.89 -3.47
N ASP A 246 2.39 -11.94 -3.49
CA ASP A 246 2.59 -10.56 -3.02
C ASP A 246 2.81 -10.52 -1.50
N ASP A 247 2.06 -11.32 -0.73
CA ASP A 247 2.25 -11.48 0.73
C ASP A 247 3.71 -11.80 1.07
N PHE A 248 4.30 -12.73 0.31
CA PHE A 248 5.68 -13.15 0.51
C PHE A 248 6.68 -12.14 -0.05
N LEU A 249 6.38 -11.45 -1.16
CA LEU A 249 7.24 -10.37 -1.66
C LEU A 249 7.40 -9.28 -0.60
N ILE A 250 6.30 -8.85 0.01
CA ILE A 250 6.31 -7.76 0.99
C ILE A 250 7.11 -8.16 2.24
N LYS A 251 6.87 -9.35 2.79
CA LYS A 251 7.66 -9.89 3.92
C LYS A 251 9.15 -9.99 3.58
N GLY A 252 9.47 -10.36 2.34
CA GLY A 252 10.83 -10.38 1.84
C GLY A 252 11.50 -8.99 1.86
N ASN A 253 10.80 -7.96 1.35
CA ASN A 253 11.27 -6.58 1.33
C ASN A 253 11.50 -6.01 2.73
N GLU A 254 10.58 -6.31 3.65
CA GLU A 254 10.67 -5.92 5.04
C GLU A 254 11.89 -6.53 5.74
N LYS A 255 12.05 -7.85 5.68
CA LYS A 255 13.20 -8.55 6.26
C LYS A 255 14.51 -8.05 5.64
N SER A 256 14.53 -7.78 4.34
CA SER A 256 15.68 -7.17 3.65
C SER A 256 16.03 -5.80 4.23
N SER A 257 15.04 -4.97 4.52
CA SER A 257 15.20 -3.63 5.11
C SER A 257 15.70 -3.69 6.55
N ASN A 258 15.20 -4.67 7.32
CA ASN A 258 15.64 -4.98 8.68
C ASN A 258 16.97 -5.76 8.73
N LYS A 259 17.63 -5.96 7.58
CA LYS A 259 18.89 -6.71 7.42
C LYS A 259 18.82 -8.20 7.77
N ASP A 260 17.62 -8.76 7.94
CA ASP A 260 17.40 -10.20 7.96
C ASP A 260 17.40 -10.76 6.53
N TYR A 261 18.60 -10.86 5.96
CA TYR A 261 18.77 -11.31 4.58
C TYR A 261 18.40 -12.79 4.37
N ARG A 262 18.51 -13.63 5.41
CA ARG A 262 18.16 -15.06 5.29
C ARG A 262 16.65 -15.24 5.28
N GLY A 263 15.93 -14.54 6.16
CA GLY A 263 14.48 -14.53 6.15
C GLY A 263 13.92 -13.92 4.86
N ALA A 264 14.53 -12.84 4.37
CA ALA A 264 14.14 -12.24 3.09
C ALA A 264 14.25 -13.22 1.91
N ILE A 265 15.36 -13.99 1.83
CA ILE A 265 15.54 -15.02 0.80
C ILE A 265 14.44 -16.08 0.87
N ALA A 266 14.04 -16.50 2.07
CA ALA A 266 13.00 -17.50 2.24
C ALA A 266 11.65 -17.01 1.70
N ASP A 267 11.26 -15.78 2.05
CA ASP A 267 9.98 -15.23 1.59
C ASP A 267 9.99 -14.96 0.08
N TYR A 268 11.04 -14.34 -0.47
CA TYR A 268 11.14 -14.18 -1.92
C TYR A 268 11.08 -15.53 -2.67
N SER A 269 11.62 -16.60 -2.07
CA SER A 269 11.56 -17.93 -2.68
C SER A 269 10.15 -18.51 -2.66
N GLU A 270 9.35 -18.24 -1.63
CA GLU A 270 7.96 -18.66 -1.60
C GLU A 270 7.11 -17.80 -2.55
N ALA A 271 7.37 -16.49 -2.66
CA ALA A 271 6.77 -15.62 -3.67
C ALA A 271 7.01 -16.17 -5.09
N ILE A 272 8.25 -16.54 -5.40
CA ILE A 272 8.64 -17.15 -6.70
C ILE A 272 7.99 -18.50 -6.93
N LYS A 273 7.79 -19.30 -5.88
CA LYS A 273 7.14 -20.61 -5.98
C LYS A 273 5.65 -20.46 -6.31
N LEU A 274 5.00 -19.43 -5.77
CA LEU A 274 3.59 -19.13 -6.02
C LEU A 274 3.39 -18.42 -7.37
N ASP A 275 4.30 -17.51 -7.75
CA ASP A 275 4.35 -16.89 -9.06
C ASP A 275 5.77 -16.98 -9.67
N PRO A 276 6.02 -17.99 -10.53
CA PRO A 276 7.30 -18.16 -11.20
C PRO A 276 7.68 -17.03 -12.17
N ASN A 277 6.74 -16.14 -12.53
CA ASN A 277 6.96 -14.99 -13.40
C ASN A 277 7.03 -13.67 -12.61
N TYR A 278 7.29 -13.71 -11.30
CA TYR A 278 7.36 -12.49 -10.49
C TYR A 278 8.75 -11.83 -10.54
N ALA A 279 8.95 -10.91 -11.50
CA ALA A 279 10.24 -10.24 -11.71
C ALA A 279 10.82 -9.59 -10.45
N ASP A 280 9.98 -8.91 -9.66
CA ASP A 280 10.40 -8.18 -8.46
C ASP A 280 10.89 -9.10 -7.35
N ALA A 281 10.31 -10.30 -7.21
CA ALA A 281 10.74 -11.29 -6.22
C ALA A 281 12.13 -11.86 -6.56
N TYR A 282 12.39 -12.13 -7.84
CA TYR A 282 13.74 -12.50 -8.29
C TYR A 282 14.72 -11.36 -8.06
N TYR A 283 14.37 -10.13 -8.44
CA TYR A 283 15.22 -8.96 -8.25
C TYR A 283 15.57 -8.74 -6.76
N GLY A 284 14.56 -8.73 -5.88
CA GLY A 284 14.74 -8.59 -4.43
C GLY A 284 15.63 -9.68 -3.84
N ARG A 285 15.42 -10.95 -4.23
CA ARG A 285 16.28 -12.08 -3.81
C ARG A 285 17.72 -11.93 -4.29
N GLY A 286 17.91 -11.43 -5.52
CA GLY A 286 19.23 -11.15 -6.07
C GLY A 286 20.02 -10.11 -5.27
N ILE A 287 19.34 -9.04 -4.80
CA ILE A 287 19.96 -8.00 -3.97
C ILE A 287 20.49 -8.59 -2.66
N VAL A 288 19.65 -9.33 -1.94
CA VAL A 288 20.03 -9.89 -0.63
C VAL A 288 21.08 -10.99 -0.75
N ARG A 289 21.05 -11.81 -1.80
CA ARG A 289 22.12 -12.77 -2.10
C ARG A 289 23.46 -12.08 -2.37
N SER A 290 23.46 -10.99 -3.14
CA SER A 290 24.65 -10.18 -3.39
C SER A 290 25.22 -9.59 -2.09
N LYS A 291 24.35 -9.08 -1.19
CA LYS A 291 24.76 -8.58 0.14
C LYS A 291 25.36 -9.67 1.04
N LEU A 292 24.90 -10.91 0.91
CA LEU A 292 25.46 -12.07 1.62
C LEU A 292 26.71 -12.67 0.94
N GLY A 293 27.14 -12.13 -0.20
CA GLY A 293 28.31 -12.60 -0.94
C GLY A 293 28.02 -13.76 -1.91
N ASP A 294 26.78 -14.22 -2.03
CA ASP A 294 26.35 -15.21 -3.03
C ASP A 294 26.20 -14.54 -4.41
N LYS A 295 27.33 -14.25 -5.04
CA LYS A 295 27.41 -13.57 -6.33
C LYS A 295 26.81 -14.40 -7.47
N GLN A 296 27.01 -15.72 -7.47
CA GLN A 296 26.46 -16.61 -8.47
C GLN A 296 24.93 -16.69 -8.38
N GLY A 297 24.38 -16.85 -7.17
CA GLY A 297 22.93 -16.85 -6.96
C GLY A 297 22.28 -15.51 -7.31
N ALA A 298 22.93 -14.40 -6.96
CA ALA A 298 22.47 -13.07 -7.35
C ALA A 298 22.43 -12.89 -8.88
N MET A 299 23.48 -13.32 -9.59
CA MET A 299 23.54 -13.23 -11.04
C MET A 299 22.43 -14.06 -11.72
N ALA A 300 22.12 -15.24 -11.19
CA ALA A 300 21.03 -16.08 -11.69
C ALA A 300 19.66 -15.40 -11.50
N ASP A 301 19.41 -14.85 -10.32
CA ASP A 301 18.16 -14.16 -10.00
C ASP A 301 17.96 -12.91 -10.86
N TYR A 302 18.98 -12.06 -11.00
CA TYR A 302 18.88 -10.88 -11.89
C TYR A 302 18.65 -11.28 -13.35
N THR A 303 19.26 -12.37 -13.81
CA THR A 303 19.04 -12.86 -15.17
C THR A 303 17.61 -13.31 -15.37
N GLN A 304 17.01 -13.97 -14.39
CA GLN A 304 15.60 -14.37 -14.45
C GLN A 304 14.67 -13.15 -14.38
N ALA A 305 14.94 -12.17 -13.51
CA ALA A 305 14.19 -10.92 -13.43
C ALA A 305 14.19 -10.17 -14.78
N ILE A 306 15.35 -10.07 -15.43
CA ILE A 306 15.50 -9.45 -16.76
C ILE A 306 14.76 -10.24 -17.84
N LYS A 307 14.77 -11.57 -17.78
CA LYS A 307 14.05 -12.42 -18.73
C LYS A 307 12.54 -12.18 -18.66
N ILE A 308 12.02 -11.98 -17.45
CA ILE A 308 10.61 -11.71 -17.19
C ILE A 308 10.25 -10.26 -17.56
N ASN A 309 11.06 -9.29 -17.09
CA ASN A 309 10.90 -7.87 -17.38
C ASN A 309 12.17 -7.31 -18.04
N PRO A 310 12.23 -7.27 -19.39
CA PRO A 310 13.38 -6.77 -20.13
C PRO A 310 13.65 -5.27 -19.99
N ASN A 311 12.72 -4.50 -19.39
CA ASN A 311 12.84 -3.06 -19.16
C ASN A 311 13.24 -2.71 -17.73
N LEU A 312 13.65 -3.69 -16.92
CA LEU A 312 14.11 -3.47 -15.53
C LEU A 312 15.58 -3.03 -15.50
N ASP A 313 15.83 -1.74 -15.74
CA ASP A 313 17.14 -1.09 -15.77
C ASP A 313 18.00 -1.39 -14.53
N VAL A 314 17.40 -1.33 -13.33
CA VAL A 314 18.08 -1.61 -12.06
C VAL A 314 18.60 -3.05 -11.95
N ALA A 315 17.94 -4.02 -12.59
CA ALA A 315 18.41 -5.41 -12.62
C ALA A 315 19.62 -5.58 -13.55
N TYR A 316 19.65 -4.87 -14.69
CA TYR A 316 20.83 -4.82 -15.54
C TYR A 316 22.00 -4.18 -14.80
N HIS A 317 21.80 -3.02 -14.17
CA HIS A 317 22.83 -2.38 -13.37
C HIS A 317 23.41 -3.35 -12.32
N ASN A 318 22.57 -3.94 -11.48
CA ASN A 318 23.03 -4.77 -10.38
C ASN A 318 23.70 -6.07 -10.85
N ARG A 319 23.25 -6.65 -11.97
CA ARG A 319 23.96 -7.76 -12.61
C ARG A 319 25.33 -7.34 -13.15
N GLY A 320 25.44 -6.15 -13.73
CA GLY A 320 26.71 -5.57 -14.18
C GLY A 320 27.72 -5.40 -13.03
N VAL A 321 27.26 -4.95 -11.86
CA VAL A 321 28.10 -4.84 -10.65
C VAL A 321 28.63 -6.21 -10.23
N VAL A 322 27.77 -7.22 -10.22
CA VAL A 322 28.15 -8.59 -9.86
C VAL A 322 29.15 -9.16 -10.86
N ARG A 323 28.93 -8.97 -12.17
CA ARG A 323 29.85 -9.40 -13.24
C ARG A 323 31.22 -8.76 -13.11
N SER A 324 31.28 -7.44 -12.88
CA SER A 324 32.54 -6.73 -12.64
C SER A 324 33.31 -7.32 -11.45
N LYS A 325 32.61 -7.56 -10.32
CA LYS A 325 33.18 -8.20 -9.12
C LYS A 325 33.59 -9.66 -9.30
N LEU A 326 33.19 -10.31 -10.40
CA LEU A 326 33.60 -11.66 -10.80
C LEU A 326 34.67 -11.63 -11.91
N GLY A 327 35.08 -10.45 -12.38
CA GLY A 327 36.08 -10.27 -13.43
C GLY A 327 35.52 -10.27 -14.86
N ASP A 328 34.20 -10.46 -15.04
CA ASP A 328 33.55 -10.33 -16.35
C ASP A 328 33.30 -8.85 -16.69
N LYS A 329 34.40 -8.15 -17.03
CA LYS A 329 34.40 -6.72 -17.32
C LYS A 329 33.60 -6.39 -18.58
N GLN A 330 33.67 -7.25 -19.61
CA GLN A 330 32.95 -7.03 -20.86
C GLN A 330 31.44 -7.20 -20.68
N GLY A 331 31.01 -8.24 -19.96
CA GLY A 331 29.61 -8.45 -19.62
C GLY A 331 29.05 -7.34 -18.72
N ALA A 332 29.87 -6.80 -17.81
CA ALA A 332 29.50 -5.65 -17.00
C ALA A 332 29.24 -4.39 -17.85
N ILE A 333 30.14 -4.07 -18.79
CA ILE A 333 29.95 -2.95 -19.73
C ILE A 333 28.65 -3.10 -20.54
N ALA A 334 28.34 -4.31 -21.01
CA ALA A 334 27.12 -4.59 -21.76
C ALA A 334 25.87 -4.33 -20.92
N ASP A 335 25.85 -4.82 -19.68
CA ASP A 335 24.72 -4.63 -18.76
C ASP A 335 24.54 -3.15 -18.39
N TYR A 336 25.61 -2.41 -18.07
CA TYR A 336 25.51 -0.97 -17.79
C TYR A 336 25.02 -0.20 -19.01
N THR A 337 25.46 -0.56 -20.21
CA THR A 337 25.01 0.07 -21.45
C THR A 337 23.51 -0.15 -21.68
N GLN A 338 23.01 -1.35 -21.37
CA GLN A 338 21.59 -1.63 -21.47
C GLN A 338 20.78 -0.88 -20.41
N ALA A 339 21.26 -0.80 -19.16
CA ALA A 339 20.63 0.01 -18.12
C ALA A 339 20.50 1.48 -18.54
N ILE A 340 21.60 2.07 -19.05
CA ILE A 340 21.63 3.45 -19.58
C ILE A 340 20.66 3.64 -20.76
N LYS A 341 20.55 2.64 -21.64
CA LYS A 341 19.63 2.72 -22.78
C LYS A 341 18.17 2.76 -22.33
N ILE A 342 17.83 1.99 -21.30
CA ILE A 342 16.47 1.94 -20.73
C ILE A 342 16.19 3.22 -19.94
N ASN A 343 17.12 3.62 -19.08
CA ASN A 343 17.02 4.80 -18.24
C ASN A 343 18.30 5.66 -18.35
N PRO A 344 18.31 6.66 -19.25
CA PRO A 344 19.47 7.54 -19.44
C PRO A 344 19.79 8.45 -18.26
N ASN A 345 18.86 8.57 -17.30
CA ASN A 345 19.04 9.41 -16.11
C ASN A 345 19.65 8.63 -14.94
N LEU A 346 19.82 7.30 -15.05
CA LEU A 346 20.43 6.49 -14.01
C LEU A 346 21.95 6.71 -14.00
N THR A 347 22.44 7.45 -13.01
CA THR A 347 23.81 7.94 -12.91
C THR A 347 24.84 6.85 -12.61
N GLU A 348 24.48 5.88 -11.74
CA GLU A 348 25.41 4.86 -11.25
C GLU A 348 25.96 3.93 -12.35
N PRO A 349 25.17 3.46 -13.33
CA PRO A 349 25.69 2.73 -14.49
C PRO A 349 26.75 3.49 -15.28
N TYR A 350 26.64 4.82 -15.44
CA TYR A 350 27.69 5.60 -16.11
C TYR A 350 28.98 5.55 -15.31
N ASN A 351 28.93 5.89 -14.02
CA ASN A 351 30.11 5.85 -13.15
C ASN A 351 30.76 4.46 -13.14
N ASN A 352 29.97 3.41 -12.94
CA ASN A 352 30.47 2.03 -12.88
C ASN A 352 31.01 1.53 -14.23
N ARG A 353 30.40 1.92 -15.35
CA ARG A 353 30.95 1.62 -16.69
C ARG A 353 32.24 2.36 -16.94
N GLY A 354 32.36 3.61 -16.49
CA GLY A 354 33.58 4.40 -16.56
C GLY A 354 34.75 3.76 -15.79
N VAL A 355 34.49 3.25 -14.58
CA VAL A 355 35.49 2.51 -13.79
C VAL A 355 35.98 1.29 -14.56
N VAL A 356 35.07 0.45 -15.04
CA VAL A 356 35.42 -0.79 -15.77
C VAL A 356 36.17 -0.49 -17.07
N ARG A 357 35.78 0.56 -17.82
CA ARG A 357 36.49 1.02 -19.02
C ARG A 357 37.91 1.49 -18.71
N SER A 358 38.08 2.25 -17.63
CA SER A 358 39.40 2.72 -17.18
C SER A 358 40.33 1.55 -16.85
N GLU A 359 39.81 0.54 -16.15
CA GLU A 359 40.56 -0.68 -15.84
C GLU A 359 40.94 -1.52 -17.07
N LEU A 360 40.18 -1.41 -18.17
CA LEU A 360 40.49 -2.02 -19.46
C LEU A 360 41.38 -1.14 -20.35
N GLY A 361 41.74 0.07 -19.89
CA GLY A 361 42.58 1.02 -20.63
C GLY A 361 41.84 1.97 -21.56
N ASP A 362 40.51 1.87 -21.66
CA ASP A 362 39.66 2.81 -22.41
C ASP A 362 39.44 4.11 -21.62
N LYS A 363 40.49 4.93 -21.57
CA LYS A 363 40.48 6.20 -20.83
C LYS A 363 39.51 7.22 -21.41
N GLN A 364 39.33 7.24 -22.73
CA GLN A 364 38.43 8.20 -23.40
C GLN A 364 36.96 7.86 -23.10
N GLY A 365 36.58 6.58 -23.24
CA GLY A 365 35.24 6.13 -22.88
C GLY A 365 34.93 6.30 -21.39
N ALA A 366 35.93 6.10 -20.52
CA ALA A 366 35.79 6.36 -19.09
C ALA A 366 35.51 7.84 -18.77
N ILE A 367 36.27 8.78 -19.36
CA ILE A 367 36.05 10.22 -19.18
C ILE A 367 34.65 10.62 -19.68
N ALA A 368 34.22 10.10 -20.82
CA ALA A 368 32.88 10.38 -21.35
C ALA A 368 31.77 9.93 -20.38
N ASP A 369 31.91 8.73 -19.81
CA ASP A 369 30.96 8.21 -18.82
C ASP A 369 30.97 9.03 -17.53
N TYR A 370 32.14 9.38 -16.99
CA TYR A 370 32.23 10.23 -15.79
C TYR A 370 31.64 11.61 -16.01
N ASN A 371 31.89 12.23 -17.17
CA ASN A 371 31.30 13.52 -17.53
C ASN A 371 29.78 13.45 -17.61
N GLN A 372 29.22 12.31 -18.01
CA GLN A 372 27.78 12.12 -18.02
C GLN A 372 27.22 11.86 -16.61
N ALA A 373 28.00 11.22 -15.72
CA ALA A 373 27.60 10.95 -14.35
C ALA A 373 27.61 12.18 -13.41
N ILE A 374 28.24 13.29 -13.84
CA ILE A 374 28.30 14.55 -13.06
C ILE A 374 27.42 15.66 -13.61
N LYS A 375 26.70 15.40 -14.71
CA LYS A 375 25.65 16.29 -15.22
C LYS A 375 24.37 16.02 -14.47
#